data_AF-D6TEF8-F1
#
_entry.id   AF-D6TEF8-F1
#
_cell.length_a   1.000
_cell.length_b   1.000
_cell.length_c   1.000
_cell.angle_alpha   90.00
_cell.angle_beta   90.00
_cell.angle_gamma   90.00
#
_symmetry.space_group_name_H-M   'P 1'
#
loop_
_entity.id
_entity.type
_entity.pdbx_description
1 polymer ?
#
loop_
_entity_poly.entity_id
_entity_poly.type
_entity_poly.pdbx_seq_one_letter_code
_entity_poly.pdbx_strand_id
1 'polypeptide(L)' 'MKAVKTHVGRCDTCGEPAAYAQLLSGGRRFLFCGEHVPPLVKKQAEAASKQEGTTK' A
#
# COMPACT_ATOMS: atom_id res chain seq x y z
N MET A 1 -5.36 10.69 1.68
CA MET A 1 -4.34 9.64 1.86
C MET A 1 -4.81 8.43 1.07
N LYS A 2 -4.00 7.87 0.17
CA LYS A 2 -4.36 6.73 -0.69
C LYS A 2 -3.50 5.54 -0.27
N ALA A 3 -4.01 4.32 -0.34
CA ALA A 3 -3.18 3.12 -0.23
C ALA A 3 -3.39 2.26 -1.47
N VAL A 4 -2.37 1.51 -1.87
CA VAL A 4 -2.39 0.62 -3.05
C VAL A 4 -1.66 -0.67 -2.72
N LYS A 5 -2.01 -1.76 -3.40
CA LYS A 5 -1.20 -2.98 -3.36
C LYS A 5 0.05 -2.75 -4.19
N THR A 6 1.21 -3.11 -3.67
CA THR A 6 2.47 -3.05 -4.40
C THR A 6 3.32 -4.25 -4.03
N HIS A 7 4.15 -4.70 -4.97
CA HIS A 7 5.17 -5.72 -4.73
C HIS A 7 6.58 -5.12 -4.82
N VAL A 8 6.68 -3.78 -4.85
CA VAL A 8 7.94 -3.06 -5.05
C VAL A 8 8.43 -2.49 -3.73
N GLY A 9 9.61 -2.94 -3.32
CA GLY A 9 10.28 -2.49 -2.10
C GLY A 9 10.12 -3.46 -0.93
N ARG A 10 10.54 -3.01 0.25
CA ARG A 10 10.54 -3.80 1.49
C ARG A 10 9.76 -3.08 2.57
N CYS A 11 9.17 -3.83 3.48
CA CYS A 11 8.48 -3.29 4.63
C CYS A 11 9.46 -2.49 5.49
N ASP A 12 9.07 -1.27 5.86
CA ASP A 12 9.88 -0.38 6.70
C ASP A 12 10.12 -0.96 8.11
N THR A 13 9.28 -1.89 8.56
CA THR A 13 9.37 -2.50 9.90
C THR A 13 10.29 -3.72 9.96
N CYS A 14 10.13 -4.67 9.03
CA CYS A 14 10.80 -5.97 9.11
C CYS A 14 11.69 -6.31 7.90
N GLY A 15 11.67 -5.51 6.83
CA GLY A 15 12.47 -5.76 5.63
C GLY A 15 11.95 -6.87 4.70
N GLU A 16 10.79 -7.47 5.01
CA GLU A 16 10.08 -8.40 4.13
C GLU A 16 9.57 -7.72 2.85
N PRO A 17 9.26 -8.49 1.79
CA PRO A 17 8.66 -7.93 0.57
C PRO A 17 7.40 -7.11 0.90
N ALA A 18 7.38 -5.87 0.43
CA ALA A 18 6.23 -5.00 0.58
C ALA A 18 5.04 -5.61 -0.20
N ALA A 19 3.87 -5.62 0.43
CA ALA A 19 2.60 -6.02 -0.18
C ALA A 19 1.65 -4.83 -0.36
N TYR A 20 1.84 -3.78 0.45
CA TYR A 20 0.99 -2.59 0.47
C TYR A 20 1.86 -1.33 0.54
N ALA A 21 1.44 -0.30 -0.17
CA ALA A 21 2.00 1.03 -0.10
C ALA A 21 0.94 2.05 0.31
N GLN A 22 1.19 2.82 1.36
CA GLN A 22 0.38 3.97 1.71
C GLN A 22 1.01 5.24 1.13
N LEU A 23 0.32 5.87 0.19
CA LEU A 23 0.67 7.13 -0.45
C LEU A 23 0.12 8.31 0.38
N LEU A 24 1.02 9.12 0.92
CA LEU A 24 0.67 10.34 1.63
C LEU A 24 0.81 11.56 0.72
N SER A 25 0.02 12.59 1.02
CA SER A 25 0.16 13.90 0.41
C SER A 25 1.56 14.45 0.69
N GLY A 26 2.26 14.92 -0.34
CA GLY A 26 3.66 15.37 -0.24
C GLY A 26 4.71 14.37 -0.72
N GLY A 27 4.31 13.38 -1.54
CA GLY A 27 5.24 12.46 -2.22
C GLY A 27 5.85 11.36 -1.34
N ARG A 28 5.45 11.29 -0.06
CA ARG A 28 5.89 10.25 0.86
C ARG A 28 5.07 8.98 0.65
N ARG A 29 5.74 7.83 0.72
CA ARG A 29 5.12 6.51 0.70
C ARG A 29 5.64 5.68 1.86
N PHE A 30 4.76 4.91 2.50
CA PHE A 30 5.13 3.89 3.49
C PHE A 30 4.86 2.51 2.93
N LEU A 31 5.80 1.59 3.15
CA LEU A 31 5.72 0.22 2.64
C LEU A 31 5.46 -0.75 3.79
N PHE A 32 4.45 -1.59 3.59
CA PHE A 32 4.01 -2.56 4.59
C PHE A 32 3.99 -3.97 3.98
N CYS A 33 4.49 -4.97 4.73
CA CYS A 33 4.29 -6.38 4.39
C CYS A 33 2.89 -6.84 4.84
N GLY A 34 2.55 -8.09 4.53
CA GLY A 34 1.24 -8.67 4.86
C GLY A 34 0.92 -8.74 6.35
N GLU A 35 1.93 -8.85 7.20
CA GLU A 35 1.77 -8.88 8.66
C GLU A 35 1.74 -7.48 9.29
N HIS A 36 2.60 -6.57 8.83
CA HIS A 36 2.75 -5.23 9.43
C HIS A 36 1.81 -4.18 8.84
N VAL A 37 0.92 -4.55 7.90
CA VAL A 37 -0.01 -3.59 7.29
C VAL A 37 -1.11 -3.17 8.29
N PRO A 38 -1.31 -1.87 8.54
CA PRO A 38 -2.42 -1.41 9.35
C PRO A 38 -3.76 -1.76 8.70
N PRO A 39 -4.80 -2.11 9.48
CA PRO A 39 -6.09 -2.53 8.93
C PRO A 39 -6.76 -1.43 8.07
N LEU A 40 -6.51 -0.16 8.38
CA LEU A 40 -6.97 0.98 7.57
C LEU A 40 -6.28 1.04 6.20
N VAL A 41 -4.96 0.81 6.16
CA VAL A 41 -4.17 0.80 4.91
C VAL A 41 -4.59 -0.37 4.03
N LYS A 42 -4.79 -1.55 4.64
CA LYS A 42 -5.27 -2.73 3.92
C LYS A 42 -6.64 -2.48 3.26
N LYS A 43 -7.61 -1.97 4.02
CA LYS A 43 -8.94 -1.60 3.48
C LYS A 43 -8.85 -0.56 2.36
N GLN A 44 -8.02 0.47 2.53
CA GLN A 44 -7.81 1.50 1.51
C GLN A 44 -7.14 0.93 0.25
N ALA A 45 -6.15 0.06 0.40
CA ALA A 45 -5.46 -0.58 -0.71
C ALA A 45 -6.36 -1.53 -1.48
N GLU A 46 -7.22 -2.28 -0.78
CA GLU A 46 -8.23 -3.13 -1.40
C GLU A 46 -9.30 -2.31 -2.13
N ALA A 47 -9.72 -1.17 -1.57
CA ALA A 47 -10.64 -0.25 -2.22
C ALA A 47 -10.02 0.42 -3.46
N ALA A 48 -8.76 0.85 -3.39
CA ALA A 48 -8.05 1.44 -4.52
C ALA A 48 -7.76 0.43 -5.63
N SER A 49 -7.44 -0.83 -5.27
CA SER A 49 -7.24 -1.91 -6.24
C SER A 49 -8.50 -2.18 -7.08
N LYS A 50 -9.70 -1.86 -6.58
CA LYS A 50 -10.95 -1.92 -7.37
C LYS A 50 -11.13 -0.73 -8.33
N GLN A 51 -10.44 0.39 -8.11
CA GLN A 51 -10.58 1.59 -8.92
C GLN A 51 -9.51 1.70 -10.03
N GLU A 52 -8.37 1.02 -9.90
CA GLU A 52 -7.30 1.05 -10.91
C GLU A 52 -7.50 0.07 -12.08
N GLY A 53 -8.66 -0.61 -12.16
CA GLY A 53 -9.07 -1.42 -13.32
C GLY A 53 -9.91 -0.68 -14.37
N THR A 54 -10.18 0.63 -14.19
CA THR A 54 -10.93 1.42 -15.17
C THR A 54 -10.19 2.72 -15.48
N THR A 55 -9.20 2.62 -16.36
CA THR A 55 -8.80 3.78 -17.16
C THR A 55 -8.87 3.36 -18.61
N LYS A 56 -9.76 4.07 -19.31
CA LYS A 56 -10.27 3.95 -20.67
C LYS A 56 -9.19 3.77 -21.75
#